data_AF-A0A2V5L5K2-F1
#
_entry.id   AF-A0A2V5L5K2-F1
#
_cell.length_a   1.000
_cell.length_b   1.000
_cell.length_c   1.000
_cell.angle_alpha   90.00
_cell.angle_beta   90.00
_cell.angle_gamma   90.00
#
_symmetry.space_group_name_H-M   'P 1'
#
loop_
_entity.id
_entity.type
_entity.pdbx_description
1 polymer ?
#
loop_
_entity_poly.entity_id
_entity_poly.type
_entity_poly.pdbx_seq_one_letter_code
_entity_poly.pdbx_strand_id
1 'polypeptide(L)'
;MSRGRYESPFYPPSTPRSVEGGVKARSVRGAIGTSWWSGRFIEVLEGLGVGGRLQRGRNYARRGQVISLEIDAGTVVASVQGSRAKPYRVRIGITAFGKAEWAAVEEALAGNAWYVATLLAGEMPADIEDVFTAVGLSLFPRNAGELSLDCSCPDWEVPCKHLAAVFYLLAEQFDDDPFQILAWRGREREDLLGRMHAADAVVGNGNRTGAPFTEVLDTFFVSPVPVPVRRSIAAGGLLVDQAPPVDVTVRSRPLAEVLRPVYEAIRASAGC
;
A
#
# COMPACT_ATOMS: atom_id res chain seq x y z
N MET A 1 50.42 24.12 37.75
CA MET A 1 48.97 24.21 37.49
C MET A 1 48.63 23.27 36.34
N SER A 2 48.20 22.03 36.65
CA SER A 2 47.80 21.06 35.63
C SER A 2 46.45 21.49 35.04
N ARG A 3 46.41 21.66 33.72
CA ARG A 3 45.15 21.88 32.98
C ARG A 3 44.32 20.61 33.08
N GLY A 4 43.23 20.67 33.84
CA GLY A 4 42.23 19.60 33.92
C GLY A 4 41.75 19.24 32.52
N ARG A 5 41.88 17.96 32.16
CA ARG A 5 41.35 17.40 30.94
C ARG A 5 39.83 17.40 31.09
N TYR A 6 39.15 18.28 30.37
CA TYR A 6 37.69 18.30 30.31
C TYR A 6 37.25 17.00 29.62
N GLU A 7 36.82 16.00 30.39
CA GLU A 7 36.22 14.78 29.87
C GLU A 7 34.88 15.16 29.23
N SER A 8 34.92 15.31 27.92
CA SER A 8 33.72 15.51 27.12
C SER A 8 32.83 14.26 27.26
N PRO A 9 31.54 14.37 27.62
CA PRO A 9 30.62 13.22 27.69
C PRO A 9 30.33 12.60 26.31
N PHE A 10 30.91 13.14 25.24
CA PHE A 10 30.77 12.65 23.88
C PHE A 10 31.75 11.49 23.63
N TYR A 11 31.20 10.30 23.39
CA TYR A 11 31.97 9.15 22.92
C TYR A 11 32.78 9.53 21.67
N PRO A 12 34.05 9.11 21.57
CA PRO A 12 34.86 9.39 20.39
C PRO A 12 34.19 8.83 19.13
N PRO A 13 34.30 9.51 17.98
CA PRO A 13 33.73 9.05 16.73
C PRO A 13 34.30 7.66 16.41
N SER A 14 33.40 6.68 16.27
CA SER A 14 33.76 5.29 16.02
C SER A 14 33.14 4.79 14.72
N THR A 15 33.93 4.05 13.94
CA THR A 15 33.48 3.45 12.70
C THR A 15 32.74 2.14 12.99
N PRO A 16 31.61 1.85 12.31
CA PRO A 16 30.95 0.56 12.43
C PRO A 16 31.87 -0.56 11.95
N ARG A 17 31.80 -1.74 12.58
CA ARG A 17 32.47 -2.94 12.08
C ARG A 17 31.73 -3.42 10.84
N SER A 18 32.43 -3.94 9.84
CA SER A 18 31.79 -4.51 8.65
C SER A 18 31.04 -5.80 9.01
N VAL A 19 29.93 -6.04 8.31
CA VAL A 19 29.16 -7.27 8.37
C VAL A 19 29.26 -7.96 7.02
N GLU A 20 29.54 -9.25 7.04
CA GLU A 20 29.42 -10.12 5.86
C GLU A 20 28.01 -10.69 5.81
N GLY A 21 27.33 -10.59 4.65
CA GLY A 21 25.98 -11.13 4.47
C GLY A 21 24.83 -10.39 5.16
N GLY A 22 25.06 -9.19 5.73
CA GLY A 22 23.96 -8.42 6.34
C GLY A 22 22.90 -7.98 5.32
N VAL A 23 21.67 -7.83 5.80
CA VAL A 23 20.51 -7.32 5.05
C VAL A 23 20.83 -5.91 4.55
N LYS A 24 20.78 -5.73 3.24
CA LYS A 24 21.15 -4.49 2.53
C LYS A 24 19.95 -3.87 1.88
N ALA A 25 19.87 -2.54 1.95
CA ALA A 25 18.93 -1.79 1.14
C ALA A 25 19.23 -2.01 -0.35
N ARG A 26 18.21 -2.33 -1.15
CA ARG A 26 18.30 -2.51 -2.61
C ARG A 26 18.73 -1.22 -3.31
N SER A 27 18.23 -0.09 -2.81
CA SER A 27 18.56 1.24 -3.34
C SER A 27 19.97 1.68 -2.95
N VAL A 28 20.90 1.62 -3.89
CA VAL A 28 22.26 2.17 -3.73
C VAL A 28 22.24 3.71 -3.63
N ARG A 29 21.31 4.37 -4.36
CA ARG A 29 21.06 5.82 -4.36
C ARG A 29 19.58 6.10 -4.60
N GLY A 30 19.08 7.23 -4.10
CA GLY A 30 17.68 7.64 -4.26
C GLY A 30 16.80 7.31 -3.05
N ALA A 31 15.49 7.24 -3.26
CA ALA A 31 14.52 6.81 -2.26
C ALA A 31 14.71 5.33 -1.88
N ILE A 32 14.26 4.98 -0.68
CA ILE A 32 14.06 3.61 -0.22
C ILE A 32 12.55 3.42 -0.17
N GLY A 33 12.02 2.24 -0.52
CA GLY A 33 10.59 2.07 -0.78
C GLY A 33 10.25 2.46 -2.21
N THR A 34 9.94 1.50 -3.08
CA THR A 34 9.55 1.75 -4.47
C THR A 34 8.04 1.66 -4.69
N SER A 35 7.33 0.90 -3.87
CA SER A 35 5.88 0.84 -3.90
C SER A 35 5.25 2.04 -3.20
N TRP A 36 3.98 2.31 -3.50
CA TRP A 36 3.25 3.40 -2.87
C TRP A 36 3.10 3.18 -1.34
N TRP A 37 2.91 1.93 -0.89
CA TRP A 37 2.70 1.62 0.53
C TRP A 37 3.98 1.77 1.36
N SER A 38 5.14 1.40 0.82
CA SER A 38 6.43 1.65 1.48
C SER A 38 6.79 3.12 1.50
N GLY A 39 6.48 3.86 0.43
CA GLY A 39 6.58 5.31 0.40
C GLY A 39 5.72 5.96 1.49
N ARG A 40 4.44 5.56 1.56
CA ARG A 40 3.49 5.99 2.59
C ARG A 40 3.99 5.68 4.01
N PHE A 41 4.54 4.50 4.24
CA PHE A 41 5.14 4.13 5.52
C PHE A 41 6.31 5.05 5.91
N ILE A 42 7.21 5.33 4.97
CA ILE A 42 8.35 6.23 5.21
C ILE A 42 7.88 7.66 5.47
N GLU A 43 6.90 8.15 4.72
CA GLU A 43 6.30 9.48 4.93
C GLU A 43 5.71 9.62 6.32
N VAL A 44 4.97 8.59 6.79
CA VAL A 44 4.46 8.55 8.17
C VAL A 44 5.62 8.69 9.15
N LEU A 45 6.65 7.85 9.04
CA LEU A 45 7.80 7.90 9.94
C LEU A 45 8.50 9.26 9.90
N GLU A 46 8.72 9.84 8.72
CA GLU A 46 9.32 11.16 8.56
C GLU A 46 8.47 12.25 9.26
N GLY A 47 7.15 12.20 9.10
CA GLY A 47 6.19 13.07 9.79
C GLY A 47 6.17 12.92 11.32
N LEU A 48 6.50 11.73 11.85
CA LEU A 48 6.62 11.49 13.29
C LEU A 48 7.90 12.06 13.92
N GLY A 49 8.70 12.83 13.17
CA GLY A 49 9.94 13.42 13.65
C GLY A 49 11.14 12.45 13.61
N VAL A 50 10.98 11.28 12.99
CA VAL A 50 12.07 10.32 12.74
C VAL A 50 12.98 10.83 11.62
N GLY A 51 12.45 11.64 10.70
CA GLY A 51 13.04 12.01 9.41
C GLY A 51 14.40 12.71 9.44
N GLY A 52 14.61 13.69 10.32
CA GLY A 52 15.86 14.47 10.36
C GLY A 52 17.12 13.65 10.67
N ARG A 53 16.96 12.44 11.23
CA ARG A 53 18.06 11.54 11.64
C ARG A 53 18.09 10.23 10.87
N LEU A 54 17.08 10.01 10.03
CA LEU A 54 17.02 8.90 9.09
C LEU A 54 18.23 8.86 8.16
N GLN A 55 18.82 10.00 7.76
CA GLN A 55 19.91 9.99 6.79
C GLN A 55 21.14 9.17 7.25
N ARG A 56 21.45 9.12 8.55
CA ARG A 56 22.49 8.23 9.09
C ARG A 56 22.05 6.77 9.10
N GLY A 57 20.78 6.49 9.43
CA GLY A 57 20.19 5.15 9.36
C GLY A 57 20.14 4.59 7.95
N ARG A 58 19.81 5.43 6.96
CA ARG A 58 19.81 5.11 5.53
C ARG A 58 21.18 4.60 5.07
N ASN A 59 22.26 5.25 5.52
CA ASN A 59 23.62 4.79 5.23
C ASN A 59 23.94 3.44 5.90
N TYR A 60 23.43 3.18 7.10
CA TYR A 60 23.59 1.88 7.77
C TYR A 60 22.88 0.76 7.02
N ALA A 61 21.62 0.99 6.62
CA ALA A 61 20.84 0.06 5.82
C ALA A 61 21.55 -0.27 4.49
N ARG A 62 22.03 0.75 3.77
CA ARG A 62 22.79 0.57 2.51
C ARG A 62 24.11 -0.18 2.68
N ARG A 63 24.79 0.00 3.81
CA ARG A 63 26.07 -0.67 4.10
C ARG A 63 25.89 -2.13 4.54
N GLY A 64 24.65 -2.62 4.69
CA GLY A 64 24.40 -3.99 5.15
C GLY A 64 24.73 -4.20 6.61
N GLN A 65 24.52 -3.18 7.44
CA GLN A 65 24.88 -3.24 8.86
C GLN A 65 23.82 -3.94 9.71
N VAL A 66 22.65 -4.24 9.15
CA VAL A 66 21.61 -5.03 9.80
C VAL A 66 21.91 -6.49 9.51
N ILE A 67 22.19 -7.27 10.54
CA ILE A 67 22.57 -8.68 10.46
C ILE A 67 21.34 -9.54 10.22
N SER A 68 20.26 -9.28 10.98
CA SER A 68 18.98 -9.97 10.87
C SER A 68 17.85 -8.98 11.14
N LEU A 69 16.69 -9.27 10.56
CA LEU A 69 15.44 -8.54 10.73
C LEU A 69 14.31 -9.57 10.65
N GLU A 70 13.50 -9.62 11.70
CA GLU A 70 12.37 -10.55 11.85
C GLU A 70 11.13 -9.72 12.18
N ILE A 71 10.01 -10.04 11.51
CA ILE A 71 8.73 -9.34 11.63
C ILE A 71 7.74 -10.34 12.21
N ASP A 72 7.17 -9.99 13.36
CA ASP A 72 6.11 -10.72 14.05
C ASP A 72 4.92 -9.81 14.31
N ALA A 73 3.80 -10.38 14.73
CA ALA A 73 2.62 -9.63 15.14
C ALA A 73 2.96 -8.59 16.23
N GLY A 74 2.85 -7.31 15.88
CA GLY A 74 3.09 -6.19 16.76
C GLY A 74 4.56 -5.91 17.09
N THR A 75 5.52 -6.67 16.55
CA THR A 75 6.94 -6.51 16.90
C THR A 75 7.86 -6.78 15.72
N VAL A 76 8.88 -5.94 15.55
CA VAL A 76 10.04 -6.20 14.69
C VAL A 76 11.27 -6.29 15.56
N VAL A 77 12.02 -7.37 15.42
CA VAL A 77 13.30 -7.59 16.11
C VAL A 77 14.42 -7.56 15.09
N ALA A 78 15.51 -6.85 15.41
CA ALA A 78 16.67 -6.83 14.55
C ALA A 78 17.98 -6.83 15.33
N SER A 79 19.03 -7.31 14.67
CA SER A 79 20.41 -7.27 15.15
C SER A 79 21.21 -6.34 14.24
N VAL A 80 21.78 -5.26 14.79
CA VAL A 80 22.47 -4.24 14.00
C VAL A 80 23.91 -4.09 14.47
N GLN A 81 24.85 -4.28 13.56
CA GLN A 81 26.27 -4.08 13.83
C GLN A 81 26.59 -2.59 13.94
N GLY A 82 27.20 -2.24 15.07
CA GLY A 82 27.74 -0.90 15.32
C GLY A 82 29.27 -0.93 15.38
N SER A 83 29.85 0.00 16.12
CA SER A 83 31.29 0.02 16.38
C SER A 83 31.75 -0.99 17.44
N ARG A 84 30.84 -1.48 18.28
CA ARG A 84 31.15 -2.48 19.33
C ARG A 84 31.24 -3.89 18.75
N ALA A 85 31.99 -4.77 19.43
CA ALA A 85 32.11 -6.17 19.03
C ALA A 85 30.78 -6.92 19.07
N LYS A 86 29.95 -6.67 20.09
CA LYS A 86 28.60 -7.21 20.20
C LYS A 86 27.62 -6.34 19.38
N PRO A 87 26.84 -6.93 18.45
CA PRO A 87 25.77 -6.23 17.76
C PRO A 87 24.71 -5.66 18.71
N TYR A 88 24.09 -4.56 18.32
CA TYR A 88 22.99 -3.96 19.06
C TYR A 88 21.69 -4.67 18.72
N ARG A 89 20.96 -5.09 19.75
CA ARG A 89 19.56 -5.50 19.63
C ARG A 89 18.69 -4.26 19.44
N VAL A 90 17.80 -4.32 18.46
CA VAL A 90 16.76 -3.34 18.16
C VAL A 90 15.40 -4.01 18.27
N ARG A 91 14.42 -3.33 18.86
CA ARG A 91 13.02 -3.72 18.82
C ARG A 91 12.14 -2.53 18.46
N ILE A 92 11.19 -2.78 17.58
CA ILE A 92 10.16 -1.82 17.19
C ILE A 92 8.82 -2.50 17.44
N GLY A 93 8.06 -2.00 18.41
CA GLY A 93 6.73 -2.47 18.76
C GLY A 93 5.65 -1.56 18.18
N ILE A 94 4.52 -2.16 17.84
CA ILE A 94 3.27 -1.49 17.49
C ILE A 94 2.11 -2.31 18.06
N THR A 95 0.98 -1.67 18.35
CA THR A 95 -0.22 -2.42 18.75
C THR A 95 -0.74 -3.23 17.55
N ALA A 96 -0.67 -4.55 17.66
CA ALA A 96 -1.36 -5.48 16.77
C ALA A 96 -2.86 -5.48 17.06
N PHE A 97 -3.67 -5.65 16.03
CA PHE A 97 -5.12 -5.72 16.18
C PHE A 97 -5.56 -7.10 16.68
N GLY A 98 -6.62 -7.12 17.46
CA GLY A 98 -7.26 -8.33 17.96
C GLY A 98 -8.13 -9.01 16.89
N LYS A 99 -8.64 -10.21 17.23
CA LYS A 99 -9.46 -11.01 16.32
C LYS A 99 -10.73 -10.30 15.86
N ALA A 100 -11.40 -9.55 16.75
CA ALA A 100 -12.63 -8.84 16.42
C ALA A 100 -12.39 -7.66 15.46
N GLU A 101 -11.28 -6.94 15.67
CA GLU A 101 -10.85 -5.85 14.80
C GLU A 101 -10.50 -6.37 13.40
N TRP A 102 -9.72 -7.46 13.32
CA TRP A 102 -9.43 -8.10 12.05
C TRP A 102 -10.67 -8.66 11.36
N ALA A 103 -11.62 -9.26 12.09
CA ALA A 103 -12.87 -9.73 11.50
C ALA A 103 -13.66 -8.59 10.85
N ALA A 104 -13.68 -7.40 11.45
CA ALA A 104 -14.33 -6.22 10.88
C ALA A 104 -13.62 -5.73 9.60
N VAL A 105 -12.29 -5.67 9.61
CA VAL A 105 -11.49 -5.29 8.42
C VAL A 105 -11.72 -6.29 7.29
N GLU A 106 -11.65 -7.59 7.59
CA GLU A 106 -11.81 -8.65 6.59
C GLU A 106 -13.20 -8.69 5.99
N GLU A 107 -14.24 -8.39 6.77
CA GLU A 107 -15.60 -8.27 6.26
C GLU A 107 -15.72 -7.09 5.29
N ALA A 108 -15.13 -5.94 5.63
CA ALA A 108 -15.11 -4.77 4.75
C ALA A 108 -14.33 -5.03 3.44
N LEU A 109 -13.20 -5.74 3.51
CA LEU A 109 -12.43 -6.16 2.32
C LEU A 109 -13.22 -7.16 1.48
N ALA A 110 -13.79 -8.20 2.10
CA ALA A 110 -14.56 -9.24 1.44
C ALA A 110 -15.84 -8.72 0.76
N GLY A 111 -16.40 -7.61 1.28
CA GLY A 111 -17.57 -6.95 0.71
C GLY A 111 -17.35 -6.28 -0.64
N ASN A 112 -16.11 -6.19 -1.13
CA ASN A 112 -15.78 -5.56 -2.41
C ASN A 112 -14.84 -6.44 -3.25
N ALA A 113 -15.33 -6.91 -4.40
CA ALA A 113 -14.60 -7.77 -5.33
C ALA A 113 -13.28 -7.15 -5.82
N TRP A 114 -13.17 -5.82 -5.88
CA TRP A 114 -11.91 -5.14 -6.22
C TRP A 114 -10.81 -5.42 -5.19
N TYR A 115 -11.12 -5.30 -3.89
CA TYR A 115 -10.16 -5.59 -2.83
C TYR A 115 -9.76 -7.05 -2.80
N VAL A 116 -10.74 -7.95 -2.93
CA VAL A 116 -10.50 -9.40 -3.00
C VAL A 116 -9.54 -9.72 -4.15
N ALA A 117 -9.85 -9.29 -5.37
CA ALA A 117 -9.01 -9.57 -6.54
C ALA A 117 -7.59 -8.99 -6.41
N THR A 118 -7.46 -7.76 -5.90
CA THR A 118 -6.17 -7.07 -5.72
C THR A 118 -5.30 -7.80 -4.69
N LEU A 119 -5.87 -8.18 -3.54
CA LEU A 119 -5.14 -8.93 -2.51
C LEU A 119 -4.78 -10.34 -3.00
N LEU A 120 -5.66 -11.03 -3.71
CA LEU A 120 -5.36 -12.33 -4.31
C LEU A 120 -4.26 -12.25 -5.38
N ALA A 121 -4.12 -11.11 -6.08
CA ALA A 121 -3.02 -10.83 -6.98
C ALA A 121 -1.69 -10.54 -6.26
N GLY A 122 -1.71 -10.43 -4.94
CA GLY A 122 -0.53 -10.14 -4.13
C GLY A 122 -0.22 -8.65 -4.00
N GLU A 123 -1.16 -7.76 -4.35
CA GLU A 123 -0.96 -6.32 -4.34
C GLU A 123 -1.70 -5.65 -3.18
N MET A 124 -1.20 -4.51 -2.71
CA MET A 124 -1.88 -3.68 -1.71
C MET A 124 -2.82 -2.66 -2.39
N PRO A 125 -4.13 -2.69 -2.12
CA PRO A 125 -5.07 -1.68 -2.62
C PRO A 125 -4.69 -0.26 -2.18
N ALA A 126 -4.66 0.70 -3.11
CA ALA A 126 -4.21 2.08 -2.87
C ALA A 126 -5.02 2.82 -1.77
N ASP A 127 -6.28 2.45 -1.62
CA ASP A 127 -7.26 2.96 -0.69
C ASP A 127 -7.47 2.06 0.54
N ILE A 128 -6.55 1.11 0.81
CA ILE A 128 -6.71 0.20 1.96
C ILE A 128 -6.79 0.93 3.30
N GLU A 129 -6.11 2.08 3.47
CA GLU A 129 -6.20 2.90 4.70
C GLU A 129 -7.65 3.35 4.97
N ASP A 130 -8.47 3.54 3.94
CA ASP A 130 -9.88 3.92 4.07
C ASP A 130 -10.70 2.77 4.66
N VAL A 131 -10.37 1.52 4.32
CA VAL A 131 -10.99 0.32 4.89
C VAL A 131 -10.73 0.23 6.38
N PHE A 132 -9.47 0.43 6.80
CA PHE A 132 -9.12 0.48 8.23
C PHE A 132 -9.83 1.63 8.93
N THR A 133 -9.86 2.82 8.31
CA THR A 133 -10.50 4.01 8.89
C THR A 133 -12.00 3.81 9.07
N ALA A 134 -12.67 3.15 8.12
CA ALA A 134 -14.11 2.87 8.19
C ALA A 134 -14.50 2.00 9.40
N VAL A 135 -13.59 1.16 9.89
CA VAL A 135 -13.79 0.34 11.10
C VAL A 135 -13.13 0.93 12.36
N GLY A 136 -12.69 2.20 12.30
CA GLY A 136 -12.12 2.92 13.43
C GLY A 136 -10.65 2.60 13.74
N LEU A 137 -9.96 1.95 12.81
CA LEU A 137 -8.55 1.56 12.93
C LEU A 137 -7.66 2.42 12.03
N SER A 138 -6.34 2.28 12.20
CA SER A 138 -5.37 2.94 11.32
C SER A 138 -4.24 1.98 11.02
N LEU A 139 -4.01 1.68 9.73
CA LEU A 139 -2.99 0.72 9.29
C LEU A 139 -1.59 1.17 9.72
N PHE A 140 -1.27 2.46 9.59
CA PHE A 140 0.01 3.04 10.00
C PHE A 140 -0.09 3.74 11.37
N PRO A 141 1.03 3.93 12.08
CA PRO A 141 1.03 4.67 13.34
C PRO A 141 0.59 6.12 13.12
N ARG A 142 -0.34 6.62 13.94
CA ARG A 142 -0.82 8.01 13.81
C ARG A 142 0.11 9.02 14.46
N ASN A 143 0.83 8.59 15.49
CA ASN A 143 1.77 9.41 16.25
C ASN A 143 2.92 8.54 16.78
N ALA A 144 4.01 9.17 17.21
CA ALA A 144 5.18 8.46 17.74
C ALA A 144 4.89 7.65 19.02
N GLY A 145 3.84 8.00 19.77
CA GLY A 145 3.45 7.29 21.00
C GLY A 145 2.81 5.93 20.75
N GLU A 146 2.40 5.62 19.51
CA GLU A 146 1.90 4.30 19.12
C GLU A 146 3.03 3.31 18.82
N LEU A 147 4.29 3.79 18.80
CA LEU A 147 5.48 2.98 18.55
C LEU A 147 6.29 2.79 19.84
N SER A 148 6.65 1.56 20.15
CA SER A 148 7.63 1.24 21.20
C SER A 148 8.99 1.04 20.57
N LEU A 149 9.95 1.91 20.86
CA LEU A 149 11.27 1.92 20.20
C LEU A 149 12.38 1.64 21.22
N ASP A 150 13.02 0.47 21.09
CA ASP A 150 14.11 0.06 21.97
C ASP A 150 15.37 -0.27 21.15
N CYS A 151 16.51 0.25 21.61
CA CYS A 151 17.81 -0.11 21.06
C CYS A 151 18.85 -0.17 22.17
N SER A 152 19.56 -1.29 22.28
CA SER A 152 20.65 -1.50 23.24
C SER A 152 21.92 -0.64 22.98
N CYS A 153 21.87 0.31 22.05
CA CYS A 153 22.99 1.20 21.78
C CYS A 153 23.10 2.29 22.86
N PRO A 154 24.29 2.89 23.06
CA PRO A 154 24.48 3.90 24.10
C PRO A 154 23.96 5.29 23.69
N ASP A 155 23.25 5.38 22.56
CA ASP A 155 22.66 6.63 22.07
C ASP A 155 21.41 6.91 22.91
N TRP A 156 21.35 8.08 23.53
CA TRP A 156 20.21 8.49 24.35
C TRP A 156 19.02 8.94 23.51
N GLU A 157 19.23 9.09 22.21
CA GLU A 157 18.23 9.55 21.28
C GLU A 157 17.39 8.43 20.68
N VAL A 158 16.08 8.67 20.60
CA VAL A 158 15.09 7.74 20.07
C VAL A 158 14.25 8.45 19.00
N PRO A 159 14.21 7.95 17.75
CA PRO A 159 14.97 6.81 17.24
C PRO A 159 16.45 7.13 16.98
N CYS A 160 17.33 6.22 17.40
CA CYS A 160 18.74 6.27 17.05
C CYS A 160 18.95 5.84 15.58
N LYS A 161 20.18 6.00 15.07
CA LYS A 161 20.52 5.58 13.69
C LYS A 161 20.28 4.08 13.40
N HIS A 162 20.31 3.21 14.41
CA HIS A 162 20.06 1.77 14.22
C HIS A 162 18.57 1.50 14.03
N LEU A 163 17.71 2.12 14.85
CA LEU A 163 16.25 2.09 14.66
C LEU A 163 15.87 2.62 13.28
N ALA A 164 16.44 3.76 12.88
CA ALA A 164 16.27 4.33 11.54
C ALA A 164 16.69 3.38 10.41
N ALA A 165 17.78 2.62 10.58
CA ALA A 165 18.21 1.63 9.59
C ALA A 165 17.21 0.48 9.47
N VAL A 166 16.68 0.01 10.60
CA VAL A 166 15.67 -1.06 10.64
C VAL A 166 14.36 -0.59 10.00
N PHE A 167 13.90 0.63 10.25
CA PHE A 167 12.72 1.19 9.59
C PHE A 167 12.83 1.22 8.07
N TYR A 168 14.00 1.59 7.53
CA TYR A 168 14.20 1.58 6.08
C TYR A 168 14.20 0.18 5.49
N LEU A 169 14.82 -0.79 6.15
CA LEU A 169 14.79 -2.17 5.66
C LEU A 169 13.40 -2.79 5.82
N LEU A 170 12.67 -2.43 6.87
CA LEU A 170 11.28 -2.81 7.05
C LEU A 170 10.41 -2.30 5.89
N ALA A 171 10.60 -1.05 5.46
CA ALA A 171 9.95 -0.52 4.27
C ALA A 171 10.29 -1.33 3.00
N GLU A 172 11.55 -1.78 2.83
CA GLU A 172 11.88 -2.64 1.68
C GLU A 172 11.30 -4.05 1.79
N GLN A 173 11.19 -4.63 2.99
CA GLN A 173 10.48 -5.90 3.18
C GLN A 173 9.01 -5.77 2.78
N PHE A 174 8.39 -4.63 3.06
CA PHE A 174 7.02 -4.36 2.63
C PHE A 174 6.90 -4.25 1.12
N ASP A 175 7.90 -3.70 0.41
CA ASP A 175 7.91 -3.73 -1.06
C ASP A 175 7.96 -5.16 -1.62
N ASP A 176 8.69 -6.06 -0.95
CA ASP A 176 8.83 -7.45 -1.39
C ASP A 176 7.55 -8.26 -1.13
N ASP A 177 6.88 -7.98 -0.01
CA ASP A 177 5.62 -8.59 0.36
C ASP A 177 4.73 -7.59 1.14
N PRO A 178 3.67 -7.03 0.52
CA PRO A 178 2.79 -6.06 1.19
C PRO A 178 2.07 -6.65 2.41
N PHE A 179 1.89 -7.98 2.48
CA PHE A 179 1.24 -8.64 3.61
C PHE A 179 2.07 -8.56 4.88
N GLN A 180 3.37 -8.28 4.81
CA GLN A 180 4.22 -8.06 5.99
C GLN A 180 3.75 -6.87 6.83
N ILE A 181 3.13 -5.83 6.23
CA ILE A 181 2.51 -4.72 6.98
C ILE A 181 1.33 -5.24 7.81
N LEU A 182 0.51 -6.09 7.19
CA LEU A 182 -0.69 -6.67 7.81
C LEU A 182 -0.30 -7.69 8.88
N ALA A 183 0.74 -8.49 8.64
CA ALA A 183 1.32 -9.42 9.60
C ALA A 183 1.88 -8.68 10.82
N TRP A 184 2.57 -7.55 10.60
CA TRP A 184 3.01 -6.69 11.70
C TRP A 184 1.82 -6.10 12.48
N ARG A 185 0.66 -5.91 11.85
CA ARG A 185 -0.61 -5.57 12.52
C ARG A 185 -1.40 -6.79 13.05
N GLY A 186 -0.83 -7.98 12.98
CA GLY A 186 -1.38 -9.19 13.59
C GLY A 186 -2.22 -10.07 12.66
N ARG A 187 -2.13 -9.91 11.34
CA ARG A 187 -2.79 -10.82 10.39
C ARG A 187 -1.82 -11.39 9.37
N GLU A 188 -1.58 -12.69 9.50
CA GLU A 188 -0.76 -13.43 8.55
C GLU A 188 -1.39 -13.49 7.17
N ARG A 189 -0.52 -13.62 6.17
CA ARG A 189 -0.89 -13.64 4.76
C ARG A 189 -1.87 -14.77 4.46
N GLU A 190 -1.57 -15.97 4.92
CA GLU A 190 -2.34 -17.18 4.66
C GLU A 190 -3.76 -17.08 5.22
N ASP A 191 -3.88 -16.52 6.42
CA ASP A 191 -5.16 -16.28 7.07
C ASP A 191 -6.04 -15.28 6.29
N LEU A 192 -5.44 -14.17 5.85
CA LEU A 192 -6.16 -13.15 5.07
C LEU A 192 -6.56 -13.68 3.69
N LEU A 193 -5.62 -14.29 2.97
CA LEU A 193 -5.87 -14.84 1.63
C LEU A 193 -6.88 -15.99 1.68
N GLY A 194 -6.86 -16.82 2.73
CA GLY A 194 -7.88 -17.83 2.96
C GLY A 194 -9.28 -17.23 3.07
N ARG A 195 -9.42 -16.11 3.79
CA ARG A 195 -10.70 -15.38 3.90
C ARG A 195 -11.11 -14.74 2.57
N MET A 196 -10.17 -14.19 1.81
CA MET A 196 -10.43 -13.60 0.48
C MET A 196 -10.86 -14.66 -0.54
N HIS A 197 -10.22 -15.83 -0.57
CA HIS A 197 -10.66 -16.96 -1.40
C HIS A 197 -12.07 -17.45 -1.04
N ALA A 198 -12.39 -17.52 0.25
CA ALA A 198 -13.73 -17.88 0.69
C ALA A 198 -14.78 -16.84 0.23
N ALA A 199 -14.44 -15.55 0.25
CA ALA A 199 -15.30 -14.49 -0.25
C ALA A 199 -15.49 -14.56 -1.77
N ASP A 200 -14.41 -14.78 -2.53
CA ASP A 200 -14.45 -14.93 -3.99
C ASP A 200 -15.31 -16.13 -4.41
N ALA A 201 -15.21 -17.25 -3.70
CA ALA A 201 -16.04 -18.43 -3.94
C ALA A 201 -17.54 -18.17 -3.73
N VAL A 202 -17.91 -17.34 -2.75
CA VAL A 202 -19.32 -16.95 -2.51
C VAL A 202 -19.84 -16.06 -3.64
N VAL A 203 -19.04 -15.09 -4.09
CA VAL A 203 -19.39 -14.23 -5.24
C VAL A 203 -19.48 -15.05 -6.53
N GLY A 204 -18.55 -15.99 -6.75
CA GLY A 204 -18.55 -16.92 -7.88
C GLY A 204 -19.72 -17.92 -7.87
N ASN A 205 -20.17 -18.34 -6.68
CA ASN A 205 -21.37 -19.17 -6.49
C ASN A 205 -22.69 -18.40 -6.62
N GLY A 206 -22.64 -17.09 -6.88
CA GLY A 206 -23.74 -16.33 -7.47
C GLY A 206 -24.02 -16.77 -8.91
N ASN A 207 -24.45 -18.01 -9.10
CA ASN A 207 -24.99 -18.59 -10.34
C ASN A 207 -24.08 -18.66 -11.57
N ARG A 208 -22.76 -18.93 -11.41
CA ARG A 208 -21.89 -19.27 -12.55
C ARG A 208 -20.87 -20.37 -12.23
N THR A 209 -21.34 -21.56 -11.91
CA THR A 209 -20.61 -22.77 -12.35
C THR A 209 -20.81 -22.92 -13.86
N GLY A 210 -20.10 -22.09 -14.63
CA GLY A 210 -19.95 -22.34 -16.06
C GLY A 210 -19.26 -23.68 -16.27
N ALA A 211 -19.61 -24.40 -17.34
CA ALA A 211 -18.87 -25.58 -17.74
C ALA A 211 -17.38 -25.21 -17.93
N PRO A 212 -16.44 -26.12 -17.62
CA PRO A 212 -15.01 -25.93 -17.86
C PRO A 212 -14.76 -25.33 -19.24
N PHE A 213 -13.76 -24.46 -19.37
CA PHE A 213 -13.46 -23.82 -20.66
C PHE A 213 -13.33 -24.83 -21.82
N THR A 214 -12.76 -26.01 -21.53
CA THR A 214 -12.62 -27.12 -22.47
C THR A 214 -13.95 -27.67 -23.01
N GLU A 215 -15.04 -27.53 -22.26
CA GLU A 215 -16.38 -28.01 -22.62
C GLU A 215 -17.20 -26.96 -23.40
N VAL A 216 -16.72 -25.71 -23.47
CA VAL A 216 -17.41 -24.60 -24.14
C VAL A 216 -16.59 -23.95 -25.25
N LEU A 217 -15.47 -24.56 -25.66
CA LEU A 217 -14.62 -24.04 -26.75
C LEU A 217 -15.41 -23.69 -28.01
N ASP A 218 -16.40 -24.52 -28.34
CA ASP A 218 -17.20 -24.42 -29.56
C ASP A 218 -18.16 -23.23 -29.53
N THR A 219 -18.53 -22.75 -28.35
CA THR A 219 -19.52 -21.68 -28.14
C THR A 219 -18.96 -20.45 -27.45
N PHE A 220 -17.70 -20.48 -27.01
CA PHE A 220 -17.06 -19.39 -26.26
C PHE A 220 -17.01 -18.07 -27.05
N PHE A 221 -16.78 -18.15 -28.36
CA PHE A 221 -16.77 -16.97 -29.25
C PHE A 221 -18.17 -16.54 -29.71
N VAL A 222 -19.22 -17.23 -29.27
CA VAL A 222 -20.60 -16.90 -29.59
C VAL A 222 -21.17 -16.08 -28.45
N SER A 223 -21.64 -14.86 -28.76
CA SER A 223 -22.30 -14.01 -27.78
C SER A 223 -23.52 -14.73 -27.21
N PRO A 224 -23.61 -14.97 -25.88
CA PRO A 224 -24.72 -15.67 -25.26
C PRO A 224 -26.01 -14.82 -25.25
N VAL A 225 -25.85 -13.51 -25.45
CA VAL A 225 -26.94 -12.57 -25.62
C VAL A 225 -26.98 -12.19 -27.10
N PRO A 226 -28.17 -12.12 -27.74
CA PRO A 226 -28.28 -11.53 -29.07
C PRO A 226 -27.58 -10.18 -29.07
N VAL A 227 -26.56 -10.02 -29.92
CA VAL A 227 -25.90 -8.72 -30.07
C VAL A 227 -27.03 -7.74 -30.41
N PRO A 228 -27.26 -6.70 -29.58
CA PRO A 228 -28.33 -5.76 -29.87
C PRO A 228 -28.07 -5.23 -31.26
N VAL A 229 -29.01 -5.52 -32.18
CA VAL A 229 -28.94 -5.00 -33.54
C VAL A 229 -28.77 -3.51 -33.36
N ARG A 230 -27.64 -2.96 -33.84
CA ARG A 230 -27.44 -1.51 -33.86
C ARG A 230 -28.72 -0.95 -34.47
N ARG A 231 -29.49 -0.18 -33.69
CA ARG A 231 -30.65 0.52 -34.24
C ARG A 231 -30.11 1.22 -35.47
N SER A 232 -30.65 0.87 -36.65
CA SER A 232 -30.41 1.64 -37.85
C SER A 232 -30.63 3.07 -37.44
N ILE A 233 -29.59 3.90 -37.50
CA ILE A 233 -29.75 5.34 -37.40
C ILE A 233 -30.84 5.64 -38.43
N ALA A 234 -32.00 6.15 -37.98
CA ALA A 234 -33.03 6.52 -38.91
C ALA A 234 -32.38 7.50 -39.88
N ALA A 235 -32.21 7.10 -41.13
CA ALA A 235 -31.48 7.87 -42.12
C ALA A 235 -32.17 9.24 -42.23
N GLY A 236 -31.54 10.28 -41.66
CA GLY A 236 -32.04 11.66 -41.71
C GLY A 236 -32.26 12.38 -40.37
N GLY A 237 -32.25 11.69 -39.20
CA GLY A 237 -32.41 12.35 -37.90
C GLY A 237 -31.12 13.00 -37.36
N LEU A 238 -31.21 14.09 -36.60
CA LEU A 238 -30.06 14.64 -35.86
C LEU A 238 -29.75 13.73 -34.66
N LEU A 239 -28.46 13.59 -34.31
CA LEU A 239 -28.06 12.75 -33.17
C LEU A 239 -28.66 13.25 -31.84
N VAL A 240 -28.87 14.56 -31.71
CA VAL A 240 -29.51 15.17 -30.53
C VAL A 240 -30.95 14.69 -30.31
N ASP A 241 -31.64 14.23 -31.37
CA ASP A 241 -33.00 13.69 -31.30
C ASP A 241 -33.05 12.21 -30.94
N GLN A 242 -31.90 11.53 -30.99
CA GLN A 242 -31.78 10.10 -30.71
C GLN A 242 -31.24 9.84 -29.29
N ALA A 243 -30.77 10.88 -28.60
CA ALA A 243 -30.33 10.77 -27.23
C ALA A 243 -31.52 10.46 -26.31
N PRO A 244 -31.36 9.58 -25.31
CA PRO A 244 -32.37 9.43 -24.26
C PRO A 244 -32.62 10.78 -23.58
N PRO A 245 -33.85 11.02 -23.04
CA PRO A 245 -34.18 12.28 -22.40
C PRO A 245 -33.19 12.58 -21.26
N VAL A 246 -32.66 13.80 -21.26
CA VAL A 246 -31.71 14.28 -20.26
C VAL A 246 -32.37 15.39 -19.47
N ASP A 247 -32.40 15.26 -18.14
CA ASP A 247 -32.93 16.27 -17.21
C ASP A 247 -31.94 17.43 -17.00
N VAL A 248 -31.44 18.00 -18.09
CA VAL A 248 -30.57 19.17 -18.07
C VAL A 248 -31.25 20.31 -18.82
N THR A 249 -31.36 21.45 -18.15
CA THR A 249 -31.89 22.69 -18.75
C THR A 249 -30.84 23.78 -18.76
N VAL A 250 -30.83 24.59 -19.82
CA VAL A 250 -30.00 25.79 -19.93
C VAL A 250 -30.94 26.97 -20.09
N ARG A 251 -30.93 27.91 -19.13
CA ARG A 251 -31.85 29.05 -19.09
C ARG A 251 -33.32 28.62 -19.27
N SER A 252 -33.73 27.59 -18.52
CA SER A 252 -35.08 27.01 -18.55
C SER A 252 -35.51 26.37 -19.87
N ARG A 253 -34.57 26.09 -20.79
CA ARG A 253 -34.83 25.33 -22.01
C ARG A 253 -34.16 23.96 -21.95
N PRO A 254 -34.82 22.89 -22.44
CA PRO A 254 -34.18 21.58 -22.52
C PRO A 254 -32.88 21.62 -23.32
N LEU A 255 -31.84 20.94 -22.83
CA LEU A 255 -30.52 20.91 -23.48
C LEU A 255 -30.60 20.50 -24.96
N ALA A 256 -31.46 19.54 -25.30
CA ALA A 256 -31.65 19.09 -26.67
C ALA A 256 -32.11 20.20 -27.63
N GLU A 257 -32.98 21.11 -27.16
CA GLU A 257 -33.41 22.26 -27.98
C GLU A 257 -32.30 23.28 -28.18
N VAL A 258 -31.46 23.48 -27.17
CA VAL A 258 -30.35 24.43 -27.21
C VAL A 258 -29.28 23.96 -28.18
N LEU A 259 -29.04 22.64 -28.25
CA LEU A 259 -28.03 22.03 -29.12
C LEU A 259 -28.51 21.82 -30.56
N ARG A 260 -29.81 21.77 -30.81
CA ARG A 260 -30.39 21.49 -32.14
C ARG A 260 -29.79 22.34 -33.27
N PRO A 261 -29.68 23.68 -33.16
CA PRO A 261 -29.10 24.50 -34.24
C PRO A 261 -27.63 24.17 -34.54
N VAL A 262 -26.86 23.75 -33.53
CA VAL A 262 -25.45 23.35 -33.69
C VAL A 262 -25.37 22.04 -34.47
N TYR A 263 -26.22 21.06 -34.12
CA TYR A 263 -26.28 19.78 -34.83
C TYR A 263 -26.78 19.94 -36.28
N GLU A 264 -27.69 20.87 -36.53
CA GLU A 264 -28.12 21.22 -37.90
C GLU A 264 -26.99 21.82 -38.72
N ALA A 265 -26.21 22.74 -38.14
CA ALA A 265 -25.04 23.34 -38.80
C ALA A 265 -23.95 22.29 -39.11
N ILE A 266 -23.67 21.38 -38.17
CA ILE A 266 -22.71 20.27 -38.37
C ILE A 266 -23.18 19.31 -39.47
N ARG A 267 -24.48 19.01 -39.53
CA ARG A 267 -25.02 18.15 -40.61
C ARG A 267 -24.91 18.83 -41.97
N ALA A 268 -25.17 20.13 -42.04
CA ALA A 268 -25.07 20.90 -43.28
C ALA A 268 -23.62 20.99 -43.79
N SER A 269 -22.62 21.07 -42.89
CA SER A 269 -21.21 21.10 -43.28
C SER A 269 -20.64 19.74 -43.68
N ALA A 270 -21.25 18.64 -43.24
CA ALA A 270 -20.85 17.27 -43.59
C ALA A 270 -21.40 16.77 -44.95
N GLY A 271 -22.27 17.56 -45.61
CA GLY A 271 -22.92 17.23 -46.89
C GLY A 271 -22.36 17.91 -48.14
N CYS A 272 -21.20 18.60 -48.04
CA CYS A 272 -20.43 19.16 -49.15
C CYS A 272 -19.23 18.28 -49.49
#